data_AF-A0A6L7GDT5-F1
#
_entry.id   AF-A0A6L7GDT5-F1
#
_cell.length_a   1.000
_cell.length_b   1.000
_cell.length_c   1.000
_cell.angle_alpha   90.00
_cell.angle_beta   90.00
_cell.angle_gamma   90.00
#
_symmetry.space_group_name_H-M   'P 1'
#
loop_
_entity.id
_entity.type
_entity.pdbx_description
1 polymer ?
#
loop_
_entity_poly.entity_id
_entity_poly.type
_entity_poly.pdbx_seq_one_letter_code
_entity_poly.pdbx_strand_id
1 'polypeptide(L)'
;MSDRPLARKLIRPAFRLLRGGRGAHHEETWPHLSLRRPEADGVITWKGEEIARLSPLGGFLAGLGAEAAIIGSGPSLKRQRVAALEMPAVLLNGAVALAPRLPRPAALAIEDERFVYRHGAMLKDLPEGLPLLMAPAVIRVMAQYNRGLLEGRPLYLIDDLRKPFDGPKCALGDIPGVVVEDGAAFSDIPAQGIVKCGTVAYSALQILMAAPLKRILLAGIDLTNAAGPRFYEKDGAAAWSGLEKGQARILGHFALARQLAGTRGQALLSASPVSALLDLGYGRDDRLAPEPPA
;
A
#
# COMPACT_ATOMS: atom_id res chain seq x y z
N MET A 1 11.85 11.21 -15.69
CA MET A 1 11.84 10.19 -16.77
C MET A 1 11.06 8.97 -16.27
N SER A 2 10.27 8.29 -17.11
CA SER A 2 9.44 7.15 -16.67
C SER A 2 10.33 5.94 -16.37
N ASP A 3 10.32 5.49 -15.11
CA ASP A 3 11.07 4.32 -14.62
C ASP A 3 10.54 2.97 -15.13
N ARG A 4 9.58 2.99 -16.06
CA ARG A 4 9.06 1.78 -16.71
C ARG A 4 9.95 1.41 -17.91
N PRO A 5 10.27 0.12 -18.10
CA PRO A 5 10.97 -0.36 -19.29
C PRO A 5 10.28 0.10 -20.58
N LEU A 6 11.05 0.40 -21.63
CA LEU A 6 10.54 0.84 -22.94
C LEU A 6 9.50 -0.14 -23.51
N ALA A 7 9.71 -1.44 -23.32
CA ALA A 7 8.75 -2.48 -23.70
C ALA A 7 7.34 -2.21 -23.12
N ARG A 8 7.20 -1.75 -21.87
CA ARG A 8 5.90 -1.43 -21.28
C ARG A 8 5.24 -0.20 -21.90
N LYS A 9 6.02 0.74 -22.42
CA LYS A 9 5.46 1.89 -23.17
C LYS A 9 4.82 1.46 -24.49
N LEU A 10 5.30 0.36 -25.08
CA LEU A 10 4.74 -0.24 -26.30
C LEU A 10 3.56 -1.19 -26.05
N ILE A 11 3.48 -1.77 -24.84
CA ILE A 11 2.35 -2.64 -24.46
C ILE A 11 1.04 -1.87 -24.38
N ARG A 12 1.04 -0.64 -23.84
CA ARG A 12 -0.16 0.19 -23.71
C ARG A 12 -0.89 0.46 -25.04
N PRO A 13 -0.22 0.95 -26.11
CA PRO A 13 -0.86 1.09 -27.41
C PRO A 13 -1.23 -0.27 -28.03
N ALA A 14 -0.40 -1.31 -27.90
CA ALA A 14 -0.71 -2.64 -28.42
C ALA A 14 -1.96 -3.26 -27.76
N PHE A 15 -2.08 -3.15 -26.43
CA PHE A 15 -3.22 -3.64 -25.66
C PHE A 15 -4.50 -2.90 -26.03
N ARG A 16 -4.43 -1.56 -26.17
CA ARG A 16 -5.56 -0.75 -26.63
C ARG A 16 -6.01 -1.11 -28.05
N LEU A 17 -5.07 -1.43 -28.94
CA LEU A 17 -5.37 -1.86 -30.30
C LEU A 17 -6.04 -3.24 -30.32
N LEU A 18 -5.59 -4.17 -29.46
CA LEU A 18 -6.07 -5.56 -29.44
C LEU A 18 -7.35 -5.77 -28.63
N ARG A 19 -7.59 -5.00 -27.55
CA ARG A 19 -8.68 -5.22 -26.60
C ARG A 19 -9.60 -4.01 -26.37
N GLY A 20 -9.38 -2.90 -27.07
CA GLY A 20 -10.20 -1.70 -26.98
C GLY A 20 -9.98 -0.87 -25.70
N GLY A 21 -10.77 0.20 -25.53
CA GLY A 21 -10.63 1.16 -24.42
C GLY A 21 -11.33 0.77 -23.11
N ARG A 22 -12.38 -0.05 -23.19
CA ARG A 22 -13.09 -0.61 -22.02
C ARG A 22 -12.25 -1.75 -21.45
N GLY A 23 -11.51 -1.50 -20.37
CA GLY A 23 -10.56 -2.46 -19.81
C GLY A 23 -9.09 -2.10 -20.05
N ALA A 24 -8.78 -0.89 -20.55
CA ALA A 24 -7.39 -0.45 -20.73
C ALA A 24 -6.53 -0.51 -19.45
N HIS A 25 -7.13 -0.58 -18.25
CA HIS A 25 -6.41 -0.80 -17.00
C HIS A 25 -5.86 -2.22 -16.86
N HIS A 26 -6.42 -3.21 -17.56
CA HIS A 26 -5.92 -4.59 -17.60
C HIS A 26 -4.55 -4.70 -18.30
N GLU A 27 -4.06 -3.64 -18.96
CA GLU A 27 -2.68 -3.57 -19.46
C GLU A 27 -1.64 -3.78 -18.33
N GLU A 28 -2.01 -3.44 -17.09
CA GLU A 28 -1.16 -3.54 -15.91
C GLU A 28 -0.78 -4.99 -15.59
N THR A 29 -1.58 -5.96 -16.03
CA THR A 29 -1.44 -7.39 -15.72
C THR A 29 -1.08 -8.22 -16.97
N TRP A 30 -1.33 -7.68 -18.16
CA TRP A 30 -0.96 -8.29 -19.44
C TRP A 30 0.58 -8.43 -19.63
N PRO A 31 1.08 -9.48 -20.32
CA PRO A 31 0.33 -10.60 -20.93
C PRO A 31 0.13 -11.84 -20.05
N HIS A 32 0.94 -12.02 -19.01
CA HIS A 32 1.10 -13.36 -18.41
C HIS A 32 0.50 -13.52 -17.02
N LEU A 33 0.09 -12.44 -16.35
CA LEU A 33 -0.52 -12.55 -15.03
C LEU A 33 -2.02 -12.81 -15.19
N SER A 34 -2.50 -13.87 -14.58
CA SER A 34 -3.93 -14.16 -14.47
C SER A 34 -4.27 -14.53 -13.02
N LEU A 35 -5.38 -13.99 -12.53
CA LEU A 35 -5.97 -14.35 -11.25
C LEU A 35 -7.32 -15.02 -11.54
N ARG A 36 -7.52 -16.21 -10.98
CA ARG A 36 -8.81 -16.90 -10.99
C ARG A 36 -9.34 -16.91 -9.57
N ARG A 37 -10.55 -16.40 -9.35
CA ARG A 37 -11.24 -16.44 -8.05
C ARG A 37 -12.39 -17.43 -8.12
N PRO A 38 -12.16 -18.74 -7.90
CA PRO A 38 -13.26 -19.67 -7.73
C PRO A 38 -14.15 -19.26 -6.54
N GLU A 39 -13.57 -18.69 -5.47
CA GLU A 39 -14.29 -18.14 -4.29
C GLU A 39 -13.47 -17.00 -3.62
N ALA A 40 -13.40 -16.96 -2.28
CA ALA A 40 -12.54 -16.03 -1.51
C ALA A 40 -11.04 -16.33 -1.67
N ASP A 41 -10.70 -17.56 -2.03
CA ASP A 41 -9.34 -18.00 -2.35
C ASP A 41 -9.10 -17.86 -3.85
N GLY A 42 -8.11 -17.05 -4.21
CA GLY A 42 -7.74 -16.78 -5.60
C GLY A 42 -6.44 -17.46 -5.99
N VAL A 43 -6.40 -18.13 -7.14
CA VAL A 43 -5.17 -18.71 -7.70
C VAL A 43 -4.52 -17.70 -8.64
N ILE A 44 -3.26 -17.35 -8.38
CA ILE A 44 -2.48 -16.48 -9.23
C ILE A 44 -1.54 -17.33 -10.08
N THR A 45 -1.64 -17.10 -11.39
CA THR A 45 -0.78 -17.74 -12.37
C THR A 45 0.07 -16.70 -13.11
N TRP A 46 1.30 -17.10 -13.42
CA TRP A 46 2.23 -16.34 -14.26
C TRP A 46 2.75 -17.26 -15.36
N LYS A 47 2.53 -16.87 -16.61
CA LYS A 47 2.85 -17.69 -17.79
C LYS A 47 2.18 -19.08 -17.78
N GLY A 48 1.01 -19.17 -17.14
CA GLY A 48 0.25 -20.41 -17.02
C GLY A 48 0.60 -21.28 -15.81
N GLU A 49 1.69 -20.97 -15.08
CA GLU A 49 2.09 -21.69 -13.87
C GLU A 49 1.52 -21.01 -12.62
N GLU A 50 1.03 -21.78 -11.65
CA GLU A 50 0.64 -21.26 -10.33
C GLU A 50 1.87 -20.74 -9.59
N ILE A 51 1.83 -19.47 -9.18
CA ILE A 51 2.94 -18.82 -8.46
C ILE A 51 2.57 -18.42 -7.02
N ALA A 52 1.27 -18.30 -6.72
CA ALA A 52 0.79 -17.96 -5.40
C ALA A 52 -0.73 -18.21 -5.30
N ARG A 53 -1.22 -18.29 -4.06
CA ARG A 53 -2.65 -18.23 -3.72
C ARG A 53 -2.93 -17.01 -2.86
N LEU A 54 -4.07 -16.37 -3.11
CA LEU A 54 -4.56 -15.31 -2.23
C LEU A 54 -4.99 -15.92 -0.90
N SER A 55 -4.64 -15.24 0.17
CA SER A 55 -5.04 -15.59 1.53
C SER A 55 -6.26 -14.75 1.96
N PRO A 56 -7.20 -15.30 2.75
CA PRO A 56 -8.33 -14.54 3.28
C PRO A 56 -7.88 -13.40 4.19
N LEU A 57 -8.28 -12.16 3.87
CA LEU A 57 -7.85 -10.97 4.62
C LEU A 57 -8.25 -11.03 6.11
N GLY A 58 -9.38 -11.66 6.44
CA GLY A 58 -9.86 -11.79 7.81
C GLY A 58 -8.85 -12.43 8.77
N GLY A 59 -8.09 -13.44 8.30
CA GLY A 59 -7.06 -14.08 9.11
C GLY A 59 -5.89 -13.15 9.45
N PHE A 60 -5.49 -12.29 8.51
CA PHE A 60 -4.48 -11.25 8.76
C PHE A 60 -4.98 -10.23 9.78
N LEU A 61 -6.21 -9.74 9.61
CA LEU A 61 -6.79 -8.73 10.49
C LEU A 61 -6.95 -9.23 11.93
N ALA A 62 -7.34 -10.49 12.11
CA ALA A 62 -7.45 -11.11 13.43
C ALA A 62 -6.10 -11.19 14.19
N GLY A 63 -4.98 -11.25 13.45
CA GLY A 63 -3.64 -11.35 14.03
C GLY A 63 -3.01 -10.03 14.52
N LEU A 64 -3.65 -8.87 14.26
CA LEU A 64 -3.07 -7.56 14.55
C LEU A 64 -3.22 -7.11 16.02
N GLY A 65 -4.13 -7.70 16.79
CA GLY A 65 -4.37 -7.31 18.17
C GLY A 65 -5.17 -6.00 18.30
N ALA A 66 -4.81 -5.15 19.26
CA ALA A 66 -5.53 -3.90 19.57
C ALA A 66 -4.88 -2.63 19.01
N GLU A 67 -3.59 -2.68 18.67
CA GLU A 67 -2.85 -1.56 18.08
C GLU A 67 -2.02 -2.06 16.90
N ALA A 68 -1.91 -1.27 15.84
CA ALA A 68 -1.03 -1.57 14.72
C ALA A 68 -0.44 -0.28 14.13
N ALA A 69 0.66 -0.42 13.40
CA ALA A 69 1.35 0.70 12.76
C ALA A 69 1.38 0.55 11.23
N ILE A 70 1.37 1.69 10.54
CA ILE A 70 1.68 1.83 9.12
C ILE A 70 2.99 2.61 9.03
N ILE A 71 4.00 2.01 8.41
CA ILE A 71 5.33 2.61 8.29
C ILE A 71 5.60 2.95 6.83
N GLY A 72 5.60 4.25 6.55
CA GLY A 72 5.92 4.82 5.26
C GLY A 72 7.41 5.01 5.03
N SER A 73 7.72 5.96 4.14
CA SER A 73 9.10 6.25 3.72
C SER A 73 9.50 7.72 3.87
N GLY A 74 8.71 8.49 4.62
CA GLY A 74 8.96 9.90 4.88
C GLY A 74 10.31 10.13 5.58
N PRO A 75 10.97 11.26 5.31
CA PRO A 75 12.26 11.61 5.92
C PRO A 75 12.23 11.67 7.45
N SER A 76 11.05 11.88 8.07
CA SER A 76 10.88 11.83 9.52
C SER A 76 11.40 10.54 10.16
N LEU A 77 11.37 9.41 9.44
CA LEU A 77 11.87 8.13 9.95
C LEU A 77 13.38 8.06 10.15
N LYS A 78 14.19 8.91 9.48
CA LYS A 78 15.67 8.87 9.58
C LYS A 78 16.16 9.01 11.04
N ARG A 79 15.41 9.75 11.87
CA ARG A 79 15.76 10.04 13.27
C ARG A 79 14.85 9.32 14.28
N GLN A 80 13.92 8.50 13.80
CA GLN A 80 12.92 7.86 14.67
C GLN A 80 13.39 6.49 15.18
N ARG A 81 13.03 6.19 16.43
CA ARG A 81 13.36 4.92 17.09
C ARG A 81 12.35 3.83 16.72
N VAL A 82 12.38 3.36 15.47
CA VAL A 82 11.44 2.34 14.97
C VAL A 82 11.46 1.03 15.77
N ALA A 83 12.56 0.73 16.46
CA ALA A 83 12.67 -0.42 17.35
C ALA A 83 11.74 -0.33 18.58
N ALA A 84 11.24 0.87 18.93
CA ALA A 84 10.25 1.06 19.99
C ALA A 84 8.81 0.68 19.57
N LEU A 85 8.60 0.21 18.33
CA LEU A 85 7.31 -0.29 17.86
C LEU A 85 7.12 -1.75 18.23
N GLU A 86 6.57 -2.00 19.42
CA GLU A 86 6.20 -3.34 19.90
C GLU A 86 4.89 -3.88 19.31
N MET A 87 4.22 -3.09 18.46
CA MET A 87 2.97 -3.45 17.78
C MET A 87 3.22 -3.96 16.35
N PRO A 88 2.31 -4.78 15.80
CA PRO A 88 2.36 -5.18 14.40
C PRO A 88 2.47 -4.00 13.43
N ALA A 89 3.44 -4.04 12.52
CA ALA A 89 3.71 -2.94 11.59
C ALA A 89 3.58 -3.36 10.12
N VAL A 90 2.73 -2.67 9.36
CA VAL A 90 2.64 -2.78 7.90
C VAL A 90 3.63 -1.82 7.26
N LEU A 91 4.62 -2.38 6.56
CA LEU A 91 5.68 -1.65 5.87
C LEU A 91 5.20 -1.24 4.48
N LEU A 92 5.43 0.00 4.06
CA LEU A 92 5.04 0.49 2.73
C LEU A 92 6.25 0.62 1.80
N ASN A 93 6.18 -0.02 0.62
CA ASN A 93 7.22 0.08 -0.42
C ASN A 93 8.64 -0.09 0.17
N GLY A 94 9.47 0.96 0.14
CA GLY A 94 10.85 0.93 0.63
C GLY A 94 11.01 0.98 2.15
N ALA A 95 9.92 1.13 2.91
CA ALA A 95 9.94 0.93 4.36
C ALA A 95 10.38 -0.49 4.74
N VAL A 96 10.36 -1.44 3.80
CA VAL A 96 10.93 -2.78 3.95
C VAL A 96 12.37 -2.78 4.48
N ALA A 97 13.17 -1.75 4.19
CA ALA A 97 14.53 -1.61 4.74
C ALA A 97 14.56 -1.57 6.28
N LEU A 98 13.43 -1.26 6.92
CA LEU A 98 13.29 -1.20 8.37
C LEU A 98 12.87 -2.54 8.98
N ALA A 99 12.48 -3.53 8.17
CA ALA A 99 12.01 -4.83 8.67
C ALA A 99 12.97 -5.49 9.67
N PRO A 100 14.30 -5.50 9.46
CA PRO A 100 15.24 -6.10 10.42
C PRO A 100 15.33 -5.37 11.77
N ARG A 101 14.85 -4.11 11.84
CA ARG A 101 14.89 -3.26 13.03
C ARG A 101 13.57 -3.25 13.79
N LEU A 102 12.52 -3.87 13.23
CA LEU A 102 11.19 -3.90 13.83
C LEU A 102 11.02 -5.16 14.66
N PRO A 103 10.54 -5.05 15.91
CA PRO A 103 10.18 -6.23 16.70
C PRO A 103 9.10 -7.09 16.04
N ARG A 104 8.13 -6.46 15.35
CA ARG A 104 6.95 -7.15 14.80
C ARG A 104 6.55 -6.64 13.41
N PRO A 105 7.33 -6.90 12.35
CA PRO A 105 6.89 -6.64 10.98
C PRO A 105 5.69 -7.54 10.64
N ALA A 106 4.54 -6.94 10.33
CA ALA A 106 3.28 -7.64 10.12
C ALA A 106 3.03 -7.99 8.64
N ALA A 107 3.36 -7.08 7.73
CA ALA A 107 3.24 -7.27 6.30
C ALA A 107 4.04 -6.22 5.53
N LEU A 108 4.28 -6.49 4.25
CA LEU A 108 4.79 -5.52 3.27
C LEU A 108 3.70 -5.17 2.25
N ALA A 109 3.33 -3.90 2.18
CA ALA A 109 2.39 -3.36 1.21
C ALA A 109 3.09 -2.62 0.07
N ILE A 110 2.81 -3.02 -1.18
CA ILE A 110 3.34 -2.37 -2.39
C ILE A 110 2.24 -2.25 -3.44
N GLU A 111 2.07 -1.05 -4.00
CA GLU A 111 1.15 -0.83 -5.12
C GLU A 111 1.82 -0.36 -6.40
N ASP A 112 3.00 0.27 -6.30
CA ASP A 112 3.67 0.88 -7.45
C ASP A 112 4.71 -0.06 -8.02
N GLU A 113 4.46 -0.61 -9.21
CA GLU A 113 5.41 -1.48 -9.92
C GLU A 113 6.77 -0.81 -10.18
N ARG A 114 6.83 0.53 -10.26
CA ARG A 114 8.10 1.28 -10.44
C ARG A 114 9.03 1.12 -9.24
N PHE A 115 8.47 0.89 -8.05
CA PHE A 115 9.26 0.58 -6.88
C PHE A 115 10.06 -0.71 -7.10
N VAL A 116 9.42 -1.78 -7.60
CA VAL A 116 10.11 -3.06 -7.84
C VAL A 116 11.20 -2.92 -8.92
N TYR A 117 10.94 -2.17 -9.99
CA TYR A 117 11.95 -1.94 -11.03
C TYR A 117 13.19 -1.20 -10.52
N ARG A 118 13.01 -0.18 -9.67
CA ARG A 118 14.12 0.63 -9.15
C ARG A 118 14.83 0.01 -7.95
N HIS A 119 14.04 -0.59 -7.06
CA HIS A 119 14.44 -0.94 -5.70
C HIS A 119 14.23 -2.43 -5.41
N GLY A 120 14.07 -3.26 -6.43
CA GLY A 120 13.87 -4.71 -6.29
C GLY A 120 14.97 -5.42 -5.51
N ALA A 121 16.20 -4.87 -5.48
CA ALA A 121 17.27 -5.38 -4.64
C ALA A 121 16.93 -5.35 -3.14
N MET A 122 16.13 -4.38 -2.69
CA MET A 122 15.66 -4.29 -1.30
C MET A 122 14.70 -5.42 -0.91
N LEU A 123 14.15 -6.14 -1.89
CA LEU A 123 13.23 -7.26 -1.67
C LEU A 123 13.96 -8.59 -1.50
N LYS A 124 15.29 -8.64 -1.71
CA LYS A 124 16.05 -9.90 -1.60
C LYS A 124 16.09 -10.44 -0.18
N ASP A 125 16.13 -9.55 0.80
CA ASP A 125 16.27 -9.89 2.21
C ASP A 125 14.93 -9.82 2.96
N LEU A 126 13.82 -10.08 2.26
CA LEU A 126 12.50 -10.13 2.89
C LEU A 126 12.48 -11.24 3.96
N PRO A 127 12.09 -10.93 5.21
CA PRO A 127 11.93 -11.93 6.25
C PRO A 127 11.07 -13.10 5.76
N GLU A 128 11.47 -14.32 6.05
CA GLU A 128 10.74 -15.52 5.62
C GLU A 128 9.28 -15.48 6.09
N GLY A 129 8.36 -15.90 5.23
CA GLY A 129 6.92 -15.91 5.56
C GLY A 129 6.26 -14.54 5.73
N LEU A 130 7.00 -13.41 5.64
CA LEU A 130 6.42 -12.07 5.78
C LEU A 130 5.26 -11.89 4.79
N PRO A 131 4.03 -11.63 5.29
CA PRO A 131 2.86 -11.43 4.43
C PRO A 131 3.02 -10.27 3.45
N LEU A 132 2.43 -10.43 2.28
CA LEU A 132 2.53 -9.48 1.18
C LEU A 132 1.14 -8.91 0.85
N LEU A 133 1.00 -7.59 0.86
CA LEU A 133 -0.20 -6.86 0.41
C LEU A 133 0.15 -6.19 -0.93
N MET A 134 -0.29 -6.74 -2.04
CA MET A 134 0.24 -6.36 -3.36
C MET A 134 -0.85 -5.94 -4.33
N ALA A 135 -0.63 -4.85 -5.07
CA ALA A 135 -1.44 -4.55 -6.25
C ALA A 135 -1.13 -5.55 -7.38
N PRO A 136 -2.08 -5.85 -8.29
CA PRO A 136 -1.85 -6.77 -9.39
C PRO A 136 -0.61 -6.47 -10.24
N ALA A 137 -0.38 -5.19 -10.54
CA ALA A 137 0.79 -4.75 -11.31
C ALA A 137 2.12 -5.12 -10.62
N VAL A 138 2.14 -5.09 -9.29
CA VAL A 138 3.32 -5.45 -8.49
C VAL A 138 3.54 -6.94 -8.51
N ILE A 139 2.50 -7.76 -8.32
CA ILE A 139 2.58 -9.22 -8.41
C ILE A 139 3.21 -9.62 -9.75
N ARG A 140 2.76 -8.99 -10.85
CA ARG A 140 3.32 -9.18 -12.19
C ARG A 140 4.82 -8.92 -12.25
N VAL A 141 5.27 -7.78 -11.72
CA VAL A 141 6.68 -7.39 -11.78
C VAL A 141 7.53 -8.21 -10.82
N MET A 142 7.01 -8.60 -9.66
CA MET A 142 7.69 -9.52 -8.74
C MET A 142 7.89 -10.89 -9.39
N ALA A 143 6.86 -11.46 -10.01
CA ALA A 143 6.98 -12.71 -10.76
C ALA A 143 7.96 -12.62 -11.95
N GLN A 144 8.06 -11.45 -12.59
CA GLN A 144 9.07 -11.19 -13.62
C GLN A 144 10.49 -11.06 -13.06
N TYR A 145 10.64 -10.42 -11.90
CA TYR A 145 11.92 -10.14 -11.27
C TYR A 145 12.51 -11.35 -10.56
N ASN A 146 11.74 -11.98 -9.67
CA ASN A 146 12.08 -13.19 -8.96
C ASN A 146 10.79 -13.82 -8.38
N ARG A 147 10.31 -14.92 -8.99
CA ARG A 147 9.11 -15.63 -8.54
C ARG A 147 9.22 -16.15 -7.10
N GLY A 148 10.42 -16.50 -6.64
CA GLY A 148 10.67 -17.00 -5.29
C GLY A 148 10.34 -16.00 -4.19
N LEU A 149 10.19 -14.70 -4.52
CA LEU A 149 9.72 -13.69 -3.58
C LEU A 149 8.23 -13.83 -3.20
N LEU A 150 7.46 -14.57 -3.99
CA LEU A 150 6.02 -14.82 -3.75
C LEU A 150 5.77 -16.19 -3.11
N GLU A 151 6.71 -17.13 -3.27
CA GLU A 151 6.59 -18.51 -2.81
C GLU A 151 6.53 -18.59 -1.28
N GLY A 152 5.62 -19.43 -0.76
CA GLY A 152 5.52 -19.73 0.68
C GLY A 152 5.01 -18.59 1.58
N ARG A 153 4.49 -17.49 1.00
CA ARG A 153 4.05 -16.30 1.76
C ARG A 153 2.54 -16.09 1.64
N PRO A 154 1.85 -15.68 2.72
CA PRO A 154 0.49 -15.17 2.61
C PRO A 154 0.46 -13.96 1.68
N LEU A 155 -0.45 -13.98 0.69
CA LEU A 155 -0.57 -12.93 -0.31
C LEU A 155 -1.99 -12.36 -0.29
N TYR A 156 -2.10 -11.06 -0.07
CA TYR A 156 -3.34 -10.32 -0.03
C TYR A 156 -3.37 -9.33 -1.19
N LEU A 157 -4.50 -9.25 -1.88
CA LEU A 157 -4.62 -8.41 -3.05
C LEU A 157 -5.04 -6.99 -2.67
N ILE A 158 -4.29 -5.99 -3.12
CA ILE A 158 -4.71 -4.59 -3.11
C ILE A 158 -5.40 -4.26 -4.43
N ASP A 159 -6.68 -4.64 -4.51
CA ASP A 159 -7.51 -4.41 -5.70
C ASP A 159 -8.14 -3.01 -5.68
N ASP A 160 -8.13 -2.29 -6.80
CA ASP A 160 -8.78 -0.96 -6.88
C ASP A 160 -10.25 -1.14 -7.26
N LEU A 161 -11.17 -0.79 -6.37
CA LEU A 161 -12.62 -0.93 -6.60
C LEU A 161 -13.11 -0.16 -7.84
N ARG A 162 -12.44 0.92 -8.26
CA ARG A 162 -12.81 1.62 -9.51
C ARG A 162 -12.39 0.86 -10.75
N LYS A 163 -11.34 0.04 -10.63
CA LYS A 163 -10.65 -0.63 -11.74
C LYS A 163 -10.26 -2.04 -11.27
N PRO A 164 -11.26 -2.87 -10.90
CA PRO A 164 -11.00 -4.17 -10.34
C PRO A 164 -10.24 -5.03 -11.33
N PHE A 165 -9.45 -5.96 -10.81
CA PHE A 165 -8.69 -6.89 -11.63
C PHE A 165 -9.58 -7.69 -12.59
N ASP A 166 -10.69 -8.22 -12.07
CA ASP A 166 -11.58 -9.19 -12.71
C ASP A 166 -12.89 -8.56 -13.23
N GLY A 167 -12.95 -7.24 -13.35
CA GLY A 167 -14.17 -6.55 -13.76
C GLY A 167 -13.97 -5.29 -14.60
N PRO A 168 -15.07 -4.74 -15.13
CA PRO A 168 -15.06 -3.44 -15.79
C PRO A 168 -14.82 -2.33 -14.77
N LYS A 169 -14.43 -1.16 -15.29
CA LYS A 169 -14.36 0.05 -14.48
C LYS A 169 -15.75 0.38 -13.92
N CYS A 170 -15.83 0.69 -12.63
CA CYS A 170 -17.07 1.05 -11.93
C CYS A 170 -16.94 2.43 -11.26
N ALA A 171 -18.07 3.12 -11.08
CA ALA A 171 -18.13 4.32 -10.26
C ALA A 171 -18.22 3.95 -8.78
N LEU A 172 -17.47 4.64 -7.92
CA LEU A 172 -17.38 4.26 -6.50
C LEU A 172 -18.71 4.32 -5.75
N GLY A 173 -19.59 5.25 -6.10
CA GLY A 173 -20.88 5.41 -5.43
C GLY A 173 -21.83 4.23 -5.62
N ASP A 174 -21.58 3.38 -6.60
CA ASP A 174 -22.43 2.22 -6.90
C ASP A 174 -21.94 0.94 -6.20
N ILE A 175 -20.83 1.01 -5.46
CA ILE A 175 -20.16 -0.16 -4.88
C ILE A 175 -20.60 -0.31 -3.41
N PRO A 176 -21.24 -1.44 -3.04
CA PRO A 176 -21.61 -1.71 -1.65
C PRO A 176 -20.40 -1.64 -0.71
N GLY A 177 -20.60 -1.04 0.47
CA GLY A 177 -19.52 -0.87 1.45
C GLY A 177 -18.49 0.21 1.09
N VAL A 178 -18.73 1.03 0.05
CA VAL A 178 -17.93 2.22 -0.22
C VAL A 178 -18.66 3.45 0.29
N VAL A 179 -17.99 4.24 1.13
CA VAL A 179 -18.44 5.56 1.55
C VAL A 179 -17.83 6.61 0.63
N VAL A 180 -18.63 7.52 0.09
CA VAL A 180 -18.18 8.62 -0.78
C VAL A 180 -18.70 9.94 -0.20
N GLU A 181 -17.79 10.84 0.17
CA GLU A 181 -18.11 12.16 0.75
C GLU A 181 -17.12 13.19 0.21
N ASP A 182 -17.61 14.34 -0.26
CA ASP A 182 -16.81 15.51 -0.68
C ASP A 182 -15.62 15.20 -1.62
N GLY A 183 -15.84 14.29 -2.58
CA GLY A 183 -14.80 13.89 -3.54
C GLY A 183 -13.72 12.95 -2.97
N ALA A 184 -13.84 12.57 -1.70
CA ALA A 184 -13.13 11.47 -1.06
C ALA A 184 -14.00 10.20 -1.06
N ALA A 185 -13.34 9.06 -0.91
CA ALA A 185 -14.02 7.78 -0.78
C ALA A 185 -13.19 6.76 -0.02
N PHE A 186 -13.87 5.87 0.71
CA PHE A 186 -13.30 4.89 1.62
C PHE A 186 -14.00 3.53 1.44
N SER A 187 -13.24 2.44 1.35
CA SER A 187 -13.78 1.07 1.37
C SER A 187 -13.91 0.57 2.80
N ASP A 188 -15.14 0.27 3.23
CA ASP A 188 -15.43 -0.33 4.53
C ASP A 188 -15.19 -1.84 4.56
N ILE A 189 -15.13 -2.47 3.38
CA ILE A 189 -14.94 -3.91 3.23
C ILE A 189 -13.69 -4.14 2.36
N PRO A 190 -12.47 -3.92 2.90
CA PRO A 190 -11.23 -4.02 2.12
C PRO A 190 -10.97 -5.42 1.54
N ALA A 191 -11.65 -6.45 2.04
CA ALA A 191 -11.64 -7.80 1.45
C ALA A 191 -12.24 -7.85 0.04
N GLN A 192 -13.15 -6.93 -0.32
CA GLN A 192 -13.71 -6.80 -1.67
C GLN A 192 -12.87 -5.89 -2.57
N GLY A 193 -11.94 -5.13 -1.97
CA GLY A 193 -11.08 -4.17 -2.65
C GLY A 193 -11.00 -2.85 -1.88
N ILE A 194 -10.12 -1.96 -2.32
CA ILE A 194 -9.88 -0.66 -1.69
C ILE A 194 -10.07 0.50 -2.66
N VAL A 195 -10.16 1.71 -2.12
CA VAL A 195 -10.14 2.95 -2.91
C VAL A 195 -8.72 3.51 -2.94
N LYS A 196 -8.09 3.57 -4.12
CA LYS A 196 -6.75 4.17 -4.27
C LYS A 196 -6.82 5.69 -4.41
N CYS A 197 -6.03 6.44 -3.63
CA CYS A 197 -5.95 7.90 -3.77
C CYS A 197 -4.57 8.41 -4.24
N GLY A 198 -3.62 7.50 -4.53
CA GLY A 198 -2.27 7.84 -5.00
C GLY A 198 -1.17 7.65 -3.95
N THR A 199 -1.49 7.05 -2.80
CA THR A 199 -0.53 6.63 -1.78
C THR A 199 -0.92 5.28 -1.20
N VAL A 200 0.06 4.39 -1.05
CA VAL A 200 -0.13 3.06 -0.43
C VAL A 200 -0.57 3.17 1.02
N ALA A 201 -0.21 4.28 1.69
CA ALA A 201 -0.57 4.51 3.08
C ALA A 201 -2.09 4.53 3.29
N TYR A 202 -2.84 5.07 2.32
CA TYR A 202 -4.29 5.12 2.42
C TYR A 202 -4.96 3.76 2.20
N SER A 203 -4.38 2.93 1.33
CA SER A 203 -4.87 1.56 1.16
C SER A 203 -4.57 0.69 2.36
N ALA A 204 -3.37 0.81 2.93
CA ALA A 204 -3.01 0.14 4.19
C ALA A 204 -3.92 0.62 5.35
N LEU A 205 -4.28 1.90 5.38
CA LEU A 205 -5.20 2.44 6.38
C LEU A 205 -6.61 1.82 6.26
N GLN A 206 -7.17 1.74 5.06
CA GLN A 206 -8.46 1.06 4.83
C GLN A 206 -8.42 -0.39 5.31
N ILE A 207 -7.33 -1.11 5.04
CA ILE A 207 -7.14 -2.49 5.49
C ILE A 207 -7.10 -2.56 7.02
N LEU A 208 -6.26 -1.75 7.69
CA LEU A 208 -6.15 -1.78 9.15
C LEU A 208 -7.42 -1.33 9.86
N MET A 209 -8.16 -0.37 9.31
CA MET A 209 -9.43 0.10 9.89
C MET A 209 -10.55 -0.94 9.87
N ALA A 210 -10.43 -1.99 9.05
CA ALA A 210 -11.36 -3.13 9.08
C ALA A 210 -11.06 -4.13 10.21
N ALA A 211 -9.89 -4.05 10.85
CA ALA A 211 -9.62 -4.78 12.08
C ALA A 211 -10.21 -4.04 13.29
N PRO A 212 -10.55 -4.75 14.39
CA PRO A 212 -11.07 -4.15 15.62
C PRO A 212 -9.98 -3.43 16.45
N LEU A 213 -9.06 -2.74 15.78
CA LEU A 213 -7.99 -1.96 16.40
C LEU A 213 -8.58 -0.78 17.18
N LYS A 214 -7.99 -0.47 18.33
CA LYS A 214 -8.26 0.76 19.09
C LYS A 214 -7.37 1.90 18.63
N ARG A 215 -6.16 1.62 18.15
CA ARG A 215 -5.22 2.64 17.69
C ARG A 215 -4.48 2.21 16.43
N ILE A 216 -4.35 3.15 15.50
CA ILE A 216 -3.56 2.98 14.27
C ILE A 216 -2.53 4.10 14.22
N LEU A 217 -1.24 3.73 14.27
CA LEU A 217 -0.13 4.68 14.23
C LEU A 217 0.45 4.82 12.82
N LEU A 218 0.52 6.03 12.29
CA LEU A 218 1.14 6.33 11.01
C LEU A 218 2.53 6.93 11.26
N ALA A 219 3.58 6.22 10.84
CA ALA A 219 4.97 6.64 10.97
C ALA A 219 5.61 6.83 9.58
N GLY A 220 6.40 7.90 9.39
CA GLY A 220 6.97 8.20 8.07
C GLY A 220 5.91 8.57 7.01
N ILE A 221 4.76 9.11 7.42
CA ILE A 221 3.69 9.59 6.55
C ILE A 221 3.58 11.11 6.72
N ASP A 222 4.48 11.84 6.06
CA ASP A 222 4.55 13.30 6.22
C ASP A 222 3.52 14.04 5.36
N LEU A 223 3.30 13.57 4.11
CA LEU A 223 2.39 14.14 3.11
C LEU A 223 2.62 15.62 2.73
N THR A 224 3.62 16.28 3.34
CA THR A 224 4.02 17.68 3.11
C THR A 224 5.25 17.82 2.22
N ASN A 225 6.10 16.78 2.14
CA ASN A 225 7.43 16.87 1.52
C ASN A 225 7.63 15.87 0.37
N ALA A 226 6.72 15.89 -0.59
CA ALA A 226 6.64 14.95 -1.71
C ALA A 226 7.82 15.02 -2.72
N ALA A 227 8.57 16.14 -2.72
CA ALA A 227 9.76 16.35 -3.56
C ALA A 227 11.09 15.91 -2.91
N GLY A 228 11.13 15.71 -1.59
CA GLY A 228 12.35 15.31 -0.90
C GLY A 228 12.72 13.83 -1.14
N PRO A 229 14.01 13.46 -1.05
CA PRO A 229 14.41 12.06 -1.12
C PRO A 229 13.77 11.26 0.03
N ARG A 230 13.26 10.07 -0.28
CA ARG A 230 12.76 9.12 0.73
C ARG A 230 13.89 8.76 1.70
N PHE A 231 13.58 8.25 2.89
CA PHE A 231 14.63 8.02 3.90
C PHE A 231 15.77 7.08 3.44
N TYR A 232 15.47 6.20 2.48
CA TYR A 232 16.38 5.21 1.90
C TYR A 232 16.99 5.65 0.55
N GLU A 233 16.61 6.81 0.00
CA GLU A 233 17.17 7.33 -1.25
C GLU A 233 18.32 8.31 -0.95
N LYS A 234 19.35 8.29 -1.81
CA LYS A 234 20.46 9.27 -1.77
C LYS A 234 20.00 10.60 -2.40
N ASP A 235 20.61 11.69 -1.95
CA ASP A 235 20.37 13.02 -2.52
C ASP A 235 20.67 13.02 -4.03
N GLY A 236 19.75 13.54 -4.84
CA GLY A 236 19.85 13.54 -6.31
C GLY A 236 19.29 12.30 -7.03
N ALA A 237 18.87 11.25 -6.31
CA ALA A 237 18.30 10.02 -6.89
C ALA A 237 16.80 9.81 -6.60
N ALA A 238 16.10 10.87 -6.18
CA ALA A 238 14.70 10.82 -5.74
C ALA A 238 13.76 10.34 -6.86
N ALA A 239 12.89 9.38 -6.55
CA ALA A 239 11.85 8.94 -7.47
C ALA A 239 10.73 10.00 -7.58
N TRP A 240 10.25 10.27 -8.80
CA TRP A 240 9.13 11.19 -9.00
C TRP A 240 7.88 10.69 -8.27
N SER A 241 7.34 11.52 -7.38
CA SER A 241 6.10 11.26 -6.66
C SER A 241 4.98 12.16 -7.21
N GLY A 242 3.83 11.57 -7.55
CA GLY A 242 2.67 12.33 -8.03
C GLY A 242 1.89 13.04 -6.92
N LEU A 243 2.43 13.08 -5.69
CA LEU A 243 1.77 13.59 -4.50
C LEU A 243 1.54 15.10 -4.56
N GLU A 244 2.45 15.90 -5.13
CA GLU A 244 2.34 17.37 -5.16
C GLU A 244 1.07 17.88 -5.87
N LYS A 245 0.73 17.30 -7.03
CA LYS A 245 -0.48 17.67 -7.79
C LYS A 245 -1.77 17.06 -7.21
N GLY A 246 -1.64 16.11 -6.29
CA GLY A 246 -2.74 15.32 -5.73
C GLY A 246 -2.93 15.48 -4.22
N GLN A 247 -2.19 16.36 -3.56
CA GLN A 247 -2.10 16.42 -2.10
C GLN A 247 -3.46 16.75 -1.47
N ALA A 248 -4.16 17.77 -1.97
CA ALA A 248 -5.50 18.14 -1.48
C ALA A 248 -6.48 16.96 -1.57
N ARG A 249 -6.48 16.23 -2.70
CA ARG A 249 -7.29 15.02 -2.86
C ARG A 249 -6.89 13.95 -1.84
N ILE A 250 -5.60 13.67 -1.70
CA ILE A 250 -5.10 12.66 -0.74
C ILE A 250 -5.50 13.03 0.69
N LEU A 251 -5.37 14.30 1.09
CA LEU A 251 -5.76 14.76 2.41
C LEU A 251 -7.27 14.64 2.64
N GLY A 252 -8.11 14.93 1.63
CA GLY A 252 -9.56 14.70 1.71
C GLY A 252 -9.90 13.23 2.03
N HIS A 253 -9.19 12.29 1.42
CA HIS A 253 -9.34 10.86 1.74
C HIS A 253 -8.94 10.53 3.19
N PHE A 254 -7.84 11.08 3.70
CA PHE A 254 -7.42 10.89 5.10
C PHE A 254 -8.35 11.58 6.10
N ALA A 255 -8.98 12.71 5.72
CA ALA A 255 -9.98 13.39 6.53
C ALA A 255 -11.23 12.52 6.68
N LEU A 256 -11.74 11.96 5.58
CA LEU A 256 -12.85 11.00 5.60
C LEU A 256 -12.51 9.77 6.46
N ALA A 257 -11.32 9.19 6.29
CA ALA A 257 -10.90 8.06 7.12
C ALA A 257 -10.84 8.41 8.61
N ARG A 258 -10.42 9.63 8.97
CA ARG A 258 -10.42 10.09 10.36
C ARG A 258 -11.83 10.23 10.94
N GLN A 259 -12.78 10.74 10.16
CA GLN A 259 -14.18 10.81 10.58
C GLN A 259 -14.75 9.41 10.83
N LEU A 260 -14.54 8.47 9.89
CA LEU A 260 -14.99 7.09 10.01
C LEU A 260 -14.29 6.34 11.16
N ALA A 261 -13.01 6.60 11.42
CA ALA A 261 -12.31 6.03 12.56
C ALA A 261 -12.92 6.52 13.88
N GLY A 262 -13.30 7.80 13.97
CA GLY A 262 -13.97 8.37 15.14
C GLY A 262 -15.30 7.69 15.46
N THR A 263 -16.14 7.43 14.45
CA THR A 263 -17.41 6.71 14.65
C THR A 263 -17.22 5.25 15.07
N ARG A 264 -16.07 4.64 14.75
CA ARG A 264 -15.69 3.28 15.14
C ARG A 264 -14.95 3.21 16.48
N GLY A 265 -14.70 4.34 17.13
CA GLY A 265 -13.89 4.40 18.35
C GLY A 265 -12.42 4.00 18.13
N GLN A 266 -11.88 4.25 16.93
CA GLN A 266 -10.49 4.02 16.57
C GLN A 266 -9.73 5.34 16.57
N ALA A 267 -8.61 5.39 17.30
CA ALA A 267 -7.74 6.57 17.29
C ALA A 267 -6.70 6.44 16.16
N LEU A 268 -6.67 7.44 15.27
CA LEU A 268 -5.61 7.57 14.28
C LEU A 268 -4.53 8.51 14.81
N LEU A 269 -3.29 8.04 14.79
CA LEU A 269 -2.14 8.73 15.38
C LEU A 269 -1.06 8.97 14.33
N SER A 270 -0.30 10.05 14.47
CA SER A 270 0.89 10.34 13.66
C SER A 270 2.14 10.35 14.55
N ALA A 271 3.13 9.56 14.14
CA ALA A 271 4.46 9.58 14.73
C ALA A 271 5.34 10.72 14.17
N SER A 272 4.93 11.37 13.08
CA SER A 272 5.68 12.45 12.46
C SER A 272 5.23 13.82 12.99
N PRO A 273 6.16 14.65 13.49
CA PRO A 273 5.84 15.98 14.01
C PRO A 273 5.52 17.02 12.92
N VAL A 274 5.78 16.70 11.65
CA VAL A 274 5.61 17.61 10.50
C VAL A 274 4.59 17.07 9.49
N SER A 275 3.76 16.13 9.93
CA SER A 275 2.77 15.51 9.05
C SER A 275 1.55 16.40 8.86
N ALA A 276 1.11 16.57 7.61
CA ALA A 276 -0.17 17.20 7.30
C ALA A 276 -1.37 16.45 7.90
N LEU A 277 -1.20 15.22 8.36
CA LEU A 277 -2.24 14.48 9.08
C LEU A 277 -2.57 15.12 10.43
N LEU A 278 -1.62 15.81 11.07
CA LEU A 278 -1.87 16.51 12.33
C LEU A 278 -2.91 17.62 12.15
N ASP A 279 -2.86 18.35 11.02
CA ASP A 279 -3.84 19.38 10.67
C ASP A 279 -5.25 18.82 10.42
N LEU A 280 -5.35 17.53 10.09
CA LEU A 280 -6.62 16.81 9.94
C LEU A 280 -7.17 16.26 11.27
N GLY A 281 -6.48 16.53 12.40
CA GLY A 281 -6.88 16.07 13.73
C GLY A 281 -6.44 14.66 14.09
N TYR A 282 -5.40 14.12 13.43
CA TYR A 282 -4.74 12.90 13.90
C TYR A 282 -3.96 13.21 15.18
N GLY A 283 -4.03 12.33 16.18
CA GLY A 283 -3.32 12.54 17.45
C GLY A 283 -1.80 12.45 17.26
N ARG A 284 -1.03 13.27 17.98
CA ARG A 284 0.43 13.14 18.02
C ARG A 284 0.83 11.97 18.91
N ASP A 285 1.76 11.13 18.44
CA ASP A 285 2.37 10.08 19.26
C ASP A 285 3.90 10.14 19.23
N ASP A 286 4.51 10.54 20.34
CA ASP A 286 5.94 10.77 20.46
C ASP A 286 6.75 9.49 20.78
N ARG A 287 6.16 8.29 20.77
CA ARG A 287 6.89 7.05 21.10
C ARG A 287 8.15 6.83 20.25
N LEU A 288 8.11 7.31 19.00
CA LEU A 288 9.23 7.21 18.06
C LEU A 288 10.17 8.42 18.06
N ALA A 289 9.92 9.43 18.89
CA ALA A 289 10.80 10.60 18.98
C ALA A 289 12.24 10.17 19.29
N PRO A 290 13.24 10.87 18.72
CA PRO A 290 14.63 10.70 19.12
C PRO A 290 14.78 11.06 20.61
N GLU A 291 15.78 10.48 21.28
CA GLU A 291 16.13 10.93 22.63
C GLU A 291 16.53 12.41 22.60
N PRO A 292 16.16 13.19 23.63
CA PRO A 292 16.68 14.54 23.75
C PRO A 292 18.21 14.49 23.80
N PRO A 293 18.92 15.47 23.21
CA PRO A 293 20.36 15.54 23.34
C PRO A 293 20.73 15.59 24.82
N ALA A 294 21.68 14.73 25.21
CA ALA A 294 22.26 14.68 26.56
C ALA A 294 23.01 15.98 26.90
#